data_AF-A0A9E4EGX9-F1
#
_entry.id   AF-A0A9E4EGX9-F1
#
_cell.length_a   1.000
_cell.length_b   1.000
_cell.length_c   1.000
_cell.angle_alpha   90.00
_cell.angle_beta   90.00
_cell.angle_gamma   90.00
#
_symmetry.space_group_name_H-M   'P 1'
#
loop_
_entity.id
_entity.type
_entity.pdbx_description
1 polymer ?
#
loop_
_entity_poly.entity_id
_entity_poly.type
_entity_poly.pdbx_seq_one_letter_code
_entity_poly.pdbx_strand_id
1 'polypeptide(L)'
;MLRAWPFFAMQADMLEMVVAKADATLARYYSRRLTTPGQQADAEALFARLGSLADHLLELTQTPELLANARQVRDSITVRDTYLDPLHLLQVELLARRRAGNDSEPVSQALKVTMAGIASGLRNTG
;
A
#
# COMPACT_ATOMS: atom_id res chain seq x y z
N MET A 1 -26.04 -1.83 10.45
CA MET A 1 -25.04 -2.65 11.16
C MET A 1 -23.99 -1.79 11.84
N LEU A 2 -23.32 -0.86 11.14
CA LEU A 2 -22.31 0.04 11.73
C LEU A 2 -22.74 0.70 13.06
N ARG A 3 -23.94 1.29 13.14
CA ARG A 3 -24.40 1.96 14.37
C ARG A 3 -24.89 1.02 15.48
N ALA A 4 -25.30 -0.19 15.12
CA ALA A 4 -26.01 -1.10 16.01
C ALA A 4 -25.14 -2.28 16.50
N TRP A 5 -23.99 -2.51 15.85
CA TRP A 5 -23.11 -3.62 16.15
C TRP A 5 -21.65 -3.17 16.20
N PRO A 6 -21.09 -2.93 17.40
CA PRO A 6 -19.74 -2.41 17.58
C PRO A 6 -18.64 -3.27 16.93
N PHE A 7 -18.82 -4.60 16.91
CA PHE A 7 -17.88 -5.50 16.22
C PHE A 7 -17.81 -5.21 14.73
N PHE A 8 -18.96 -5.02 14.06
CA PHE A 8 -18.99 -4.73 12.63
C PHE A 8 -18.37 -3.36 12.33
N ALA A 9 -18.61 -2.36 13.19
CA ALA A 9 -17.96 -1.05 13.07
C ALA A 9 -16.44 -1.17 13.16
N MET A 10 -15.93 -1.86 14.19
CA MET A 10 -14.49 -2.09 14.36
C MET A 10 -13.85 -2.79 13.14
N GLN A 11 -14.53 -3.78 12.57
CA GLN A 11 -14.03 -4.47 11.37
C GLN A 11 -14.00 -3.54 10.14
N ALA A 12 -15.00 -2.69 9.98
CA ALA A 12 -15.04 -1.69 8.91
C ALA A 12 -13.91 -0.65 9.10
N ASP A 13 -13.71 -0.15 10.32
CA ASP A 13 -12.66 0.82 10.64
C ASP A 13 -11.26 0.24 10.39
N MET A 14 -11.04 -1.02 10.75
CA MET A 14 -9.78 -1.71 10.50
C MET A 14 -9.53 -1.86 8.99
N LEU A 15 -10.56 -2.26 8.23
CA LEU A 15 -10.45 -2.38 6.78
C LEU A 15 -10.19 -1.02 6.11
N GLU A 16 -10.89 0.03 6.56
CA GLU A 16 -10.67 1.41 6.10
C GLU A 16 -9.22 1.85 6.32
N MET A 17 -8.64 1.55 7.48
CA MET A 17 -7.25 1.87 7.80
C MET A 17 -6.23 1.12 6.92
N VAL A 18 -6.50 -0.14 6.56
CA VAL A 18 -5.64 -0.90 5.65
C VAL A 18 -5.74 -0.37 4.22
N VAL A 19 -6.97 -0.12 3.73
CA VAL A 19 -7.20 0.42 2.39
C VAL A 19 -6.61 1.83 2.25
N ALA A 20 -6.69 2.66 3.29
CA ALA A 20 -6.10 4.00 3.29
C ALA A 20 -4.56 4.01 3.19
N LYS A 21 -3.88 2.92 3.54
CA LYS A 21 -2.42 2.77 3.41
C LYS A 21 -2.01 2.17 2.06
N ALA A 22 -2.97 1.68 1.27
CA ALA A 22 -2.67 1.04 0.01
C ALA A 22 -2.47 2.11 -1.08
N ASP A 23 -1.29 2.13 -1.69
CA ASP A 23 -1.00 2.99 -2.82
C ASP A 23 -1.03 2.19 -4.14
N ALA A 24 -2.13 2.34 -4.89
CA ALA A 24 -2.29 1.70 -6.19
C ALA A 24 -1.36 2.28 -7.26
N THR A 25 -0.94 3.55 -7.16
CA THR A 25 0.01 4.16 -8.09
C THR A 25 1.38 3.53 -7.92
N LEU A 26 1.83 3.40 -6.68
CA LEU A 26 3.09 2.75 -6.37
C LEU A 26 3.05 1.26 -6.73
N ALA A 27 1.98 0.55 -6.40
CA ALA A 27 1.83 -0.86 -6.76
C ALA A 27 1.85 -1.07 -8.29
N ARG A 28 1.26 -0.15 -9.08
CA ARG A 28 1.39 -0.14 -10.54
C ARG A 28 2.83 0.06 -11.00
N TYR A 29 3.61 0.91 -10.32
CA TYR A 29 5.02 1.09 -10.63
C TYR A 29 5.83 -0.19 -10.42
N TYR A 30 5.62 -0.89 -9.29
CA TYR A 30 6.21 -2.21 -9.04
C TYR A 30 5.84 -3.21 -10.16
N SER A 31 4.55 -3.29 -10.50
CA SER A 31 4.05 -4.19 -11.54
C SER A 31 4.72 -3.93 -12.89
N ARG A 32 4.71 -2.66 -13.35
CA ARG A 32 5.32 -2.24 -14.62
C ARG A 32 6.80 -2.59 -14.71
N ARG A 33 7.54 -2.46 -13.60
CA ARG A 33 8.99 -2.64 -13.60
C ARG A 33 9.42 -4.10 -13.44
N LEU A 34 8.66 -4.89 -12.70
CA LEU A 34 9.11 -6.20 -12.20
C LEU A 34 8.38 -7.38 -12.83
N THR A 35 7.30 -7.18 -13.57
CA THR A 35 6.43 -8.26 -14.06
C THR A 35 6.30 -8.25 -15.60
N THR A 36 5.88 -9.38 -16.16
CA THR A 36 5.64 -9.52 -17.60
C THR A 36 4.32 -8.89 -18.02
N PRO A 37 4.10 -8.57 -19.31
CA PRO A 37 2.85 -7.97 -19.77
C PRO A 37 1.59 -8.76 -19.39
N GLY A 38 1.64 -10.10 -19.36
CA GLY A 38 0.53 -10.92 -18.91
C GLY A 38 0.20 -10.72 -17.42
N GLN A 39 1.24 -10.68 -16.58
CA GLN A 39 1.10 -10.43 -15.14
C GLN A 39 0.64 -9.00 -14.83
N GLN A 40 0.98 -8.02 -15.69
CA GLN A 40 0.53 -6.65 -15.54
C GLN A 40 -0.99 -6.52 -15.72
N ALA A 41 -1.57 -7.28 -16.65
CA ALA A 41 -3.03 -7.31 -16.84
C ALA A 41 -3.76 -7.84 -15.61
N ASP A 42 -3.25 -8.93 -15.02
CA ASP A 42 -3.79 -9.49 -13.77
C ASP A 42 -3.67 -8.50 -12.61
N ALA A 43 -2.54 -7.80 -12.52
CA ALA A 43 -2.33 -6.78 -11.50
C ALA A 43 -3.31 -5.61 -11.63
N GLU A 44 -3.60 -5.12 -12.84
CA GLU A 44 -4.59 -4.06 -13.04
C GLU A 44 -6.00 -4.48 -12.58
N ALA A 45 -6.38 -5.75 -12.77
CA ALA A 45 -7.64 -6.26 -12.23
C ALA A 45 -7.67 -6.22 -10.69
N LEU A 46 -6.53 -6.47 -10.01
CA LEU A 46 -6.43 -6.33 -8.56
C LEU A 46 -6.52 -4.86 -8.12
N PHE A 47 -5.88 -3.94 -8.84
CA PHE A 47 -5.96 -2.51 -8.53
C PHE A 47 -7.37 -1.94 -8.74
N ALA A 48 -8.09 -2.41 -9.75
CA ALA A 48 -9.50 -2.07 -9.95
C ALA A 48 -10.36 -2.54 -8.76
N ARG A 49 -10.14 -3.78 -8.28
CA ARG A 49 -10.85 -4.29 -7.09
C ARG A 49 -10.54 -3.51 -5.83
N LEU A 50 -9.30 -3.07 -5.64
CA LEU A 50 -8.93 -2.20 -4.52
C LEU A 50 -9.68 -0.85 -4.58
N GLY A 51 -9.75 -0.24 -5.77
CA GLY A 51 -10.53 0.98 -5.97
C GLY A 51 -12.01 0.77 -5.65
N SER A 52 -12.63 -0.27 -6.21
CA SER A 52 -14.02 -0.60 -5.89
C SER A 52 -14.22 -0.86 -4.40
N LEU A 53 -13.29 -1.55 -3.71
CA LEU A 53 -13.39 -1.76 -2.27
C LEU A 53 -13.38 -0.44 -1.49
N ALA A 54 -12.53 0.51 -1.89
CA ALA A 54 -12.52 1.85 -1.30
C ALA A 54 -13.87 2.56 -1.51
N ASP A 55 -14.43 2.51 -2.71
CA ASP A 55 -15.74 3.12 -3.01
C ASP A 55 -16.87 2.52 -2.15
N HIS A 56 -16.93 1.19 -2.05
CA HIS A 56 -17.93 0.52 -1.21
C HIS A 56 -17.75 0.83 0.28
N LEU A 57 -16.53 1.04 0.75
CA LEU A 57 -16.29 1.49 2.12
C LEU A 57 -16.84 2.88 2.36
N LEU A 58 -16.59 3.84 1.47
CA LEU A 58 -17.12 5.20 1.56
C LEU A 58 -18.65 5.23 1.54
N GLU A 59 -19.27 4.40 0.69
CA GLU A 59 -20.71 4.22 0.67
C GLU A 59 -21.22 3.59 1.98
N LEU A 60 -20.54 2.59 2.51
CA LEU A 60 -20.94 1.92 3.74
C LEU A 60 -20.85 2.87 4.95
N THR A 61 -19.76 3.62 5.07
CA THR A 61 -19.49 4.55 6.17
C THR A 61 -20.18 5.90 6.02
N GLN A 62 -20.67 6.22 4.81
CA GLN A 62 -21.26 7.53 4.46
C GLN A 62 -20.27 8.68 4.69
N THR A 63 -19.00 8.48 4.34
CA THR A 63 -17.93 9.48 4.45
C THR A 63 -17.45 9.94 3.08
N PRO A 64 -16.98 11.20 2.94
CA PRO A 64 -16.51 11.72 1.66
C PRO A 64 -15.10 11.23 1.29
N GLU A 65 -14.35 10.71 2.24
CA GLU A 65 -12.98 10.22 2.08
C GLU A 65 -12.66 9.18 3.16
N LEU A 66 -11.65 8.34 2.90
CA LEU A 66 -11.19 7.34 3.87
C LEU A 66 -10.59 8.04 5.09
N LEU A 67 -10.84 7.47 6.27
CA LEU A 67 -10.39 7.99 7.55
C LEU A 67 -10.91 9.42 7.82
N ALA A 68 -12.07 9.81 7.28
CA ALA A 68 -12.67 11.12 7.53
C ALA A 68 -12.86 11.40 9.04
N ASN A 69 -13.16 10.37 9.83
CA ASN A 69 -13.33 10.45 11.28
C ASN A 69 -12.01 10.28 12.06
N ALA A 70 -10.89 10.04 11.38
CA ALA A 70 -9.58 9.75 11.96
C ALA A 70 -8.48 10.60 11.29
N ARG A 71 -8.72 11.91 11.15
CA ARG A 71 -7.81 12.86 10.47
C ARG A 71 -6.35 12.76 10.95
N GLN A 72 -6.11 12.65 12.25
CA GLN A 72 -4.75 12.51 12.80
C GLN A 72 -4.02 11.26 12.26
N VAL A 73 -4.75 10.15 12.09
CA VAL A 73 -4.20 8.91 11.52
C VAL A 73 -3.87 9.12 10.05
N ARG A 74 -4.77 9.76 9.30
CA ARG A 74 -4.56 10.08 7.89
C ARG A 74 -3.35 10.99 7.68
N ASP A 75 -3.25 12.09 8.41
CA ASP A 75 -2.13 13.02 8.30
C ASP A 75 -0.81 12.31 8.66
N SER A 76 -0.84 11.44 9.66
CA SER A 76 0.31 10.59 10.01
C SER A 76 0.68 9.59 8.90
N ILE A 77 -0.28 9.06 8.14
CA ILE A 77 -0.02 8.23 6.96
C ILE A 77 0.63 9.08 5.88
N THR A 78 0.04 10.21 5.48
CA THR A 78 0.57 11.10 4.43
C THR A 78 2.01 11.54 4.68
N VAL A 79 2.34 11.94 5.92
CA VAL A 79 3.71 12.32 6.28
C VAL A 79 4.67 11.15 6.10
N ARG A 80 4.27 9.94 6.52
CA ARG A 80 5.13 8.75 6.39
C ARG A 80 5.31 8.35 4.94
N ASP A 81 4.25 8.38 4.13
CA ASP A 81 4.30 8.05 2.71
C ASP A 81 5.33 8.91 1.98
N THR A 82 5.41 10.20 2.30
CA THR A 82 6.43 11.13 1.75
C THR A 82 7.87 10.63 1.95
N TYR A 83 8.16 9.96 3.08
CA TYR A 83 9.49 9.39 3.35
C TYR A 83 9.64 7.95 2.86
N LEU A 84 8.53 7.23 2.65
CA LEU A 84 8.53 5.86 2.16
C LEU A 84 8.65 5.78 0.65
N ASP A 85 8.10 6.73 -0.09
CA ASP A 85 8.18 6.81 -1.55
C ASP A 85 9.60 6.62 -2.10
N PRO A 86 10.63 7.35 -1.63
CA PRO A 86 12.00 7.14 -2.13
C PRO A 86 12.54 5.74 -1.81
N LEU A 87 12.17 5.14 -0.66
CA LEU A 87 12.58 3.77 -0.33
C LEU A 87 11.93 2.75 -1.25
N HIS A 88 10.65 2.94 -1.58
CA HIS A 88 9.94 2.09 -2.52
C HIS A 88 10.50 2.18 -3.93
N LEU A 89 10.74 3.40 -4.43
CA LEU A 89 11.34 3.61 -5.75
C LEU A 89 12.74 2.97 -5.83
N LEU A 90 13.56 3.14 -4.80
CA LEU A 90 14.86 2.49 -4.69
C LEU A 90 14.74 0.96 -4.66
N GLN A 91 13.83 0.42 -3.84
CA GLN A 91 13.60 -1.02 -3.73
C GLN A 91 13.21 -1.64 -5.07
N VAL A 92 12.35 -0.99 -5.84
CA VAL A 92 11.92 -1.47 -7.17
C VAL A 92 13.11 -1.63 -8.09
N GLU A 93 13.99 -0.64 -8.17
CA GLU A 93 15.18 -0.73 -9.03
C GLU A 93 16.19 -1.77 -8.54
N LEU A 94 16.37 -1.90 -7.22
CA LEU A 94 17.23 -2.93 -6.65
C LEU A 94 16.69 -4.33 -6.94
N LEU A 95 15.38 -4.55 -6.82
CA LEU A 95 14.73 -5.81 -7.18
C LEU A 95 14.88 -6.11 -8.67
N ALA A 96 14.76 -5.10 -9.53
CA ALA A 96 14.95 -5.27 -10.97
C ALA A 96 16.38 -5.69 -11.31
N ARG A 97 17.39 -5.04 -10.70
CA ARG A 97 18.81 -5.42 -10.86
C ARG A 97 19.07 -6.84 -10.36
N ARG A 98 18.50 -7.20 -9.21
CA ARG A 98 18.62 -8.54 -8.63
C ARG A 98 18.04 -9.61 -9.55
N ARG A 99 16.84 -9.37 -10.12
CA ARG A 99 16.19 -10.28 -11.08
C ARG A 99 16.95 -10.39 -12.41
N ALA A 100 17.68 -9.35 -12.79
CA ALA A 100 18.59 -9.36 -13.95
C ALA A 100 19.93 -10.07 -13.69
N GLY A 101 20.13 -10.66 -12.50
CA GLY A 101 21.31 -11.44 -12.16
C GLY A 101 22.39 -10.70 -11.37
N ASN A 102 22.16 -9.45 -10.95
CA ASN A 102 23.11 -8.74 -10.10
C ASN A 102 22.99 -9.21 -8.64
N ASP A 103 23.89 -10.09 -8.23
CA ASP A 103 24.01 -10.62 -6.86
C ASP A 103 25.12 -9.93 -6.05
N SER A 104 25.45 -8.67 -6.36
CA SER A 104 26.48 -7.96 -5.59
C SER A 104 26.02 -7.67 -4.15
N GLU A 105 26.96 -7.74 -3.21
CA GLU A 105 26.70 -7.47 -1.79
C GLU A 105 26.05 -6.08 -1.55
N PRO A 106 26.47 -4.99 -2.24
CA PRO A 106 25.80 -3.70 -2.09
C PRO A 106 24.31 -3.72 -2.47
N VAL A 107 23.91 -4.48 -3.51
CA VAL A 107 22.50 -4.62 -3.89
C VAL A 107 21.72 -5.39 -2.83
N SER A 108 22.30 -6.47 -2.30
CA SER A 108 21.70 -7.27 -1.23
C SER A 108 21.50 -6.45 0.05
N GLN A 109 22.52 -5.67 0.46
CA GLN A 109 22.44 -4.80 1.63
C GLN A 109 21.43 -3.68 1.44
N ALA A 110 21.45 -2.99 0.30
CA ALA A 110 20.50 -1.93 0.02
C ALA A 110 19.05 -2.45 0.01
N LEU A 111 18.80 -3.65 -0.52
CA LEU A 111 17.48 -4.29 -0.44
C LEU A 111 17.03 -4.54 1.00
N LYS A 112 17.93 -5.04 1.87
CA LYS A 112 17.61 -5.25 3.30
C LYS A 112 17.26 -3.93 3.97
N VAL A 113 17.99 -2.85 3.66
CA VAL A 113 17.74 -1.51 4.20
C VAL A 113 16.37 -0.99 3.74
N THR A 114 16.02 -1.11 2.46
CA THR A 114 14.70 -0.66 1.98
C THR A 114 13.57 -1.48 2.59
N MET A 115 13.73 -2.80 2.69
CA MET A 115 12.74 -3.67 3.33
C MET A 115 12.50 -3.30 4.80
N ALA A 116 13.57 -3.10 5.58
CA ALA A 116 13.46 -2.70 6.98
C ALA A 116 12.86 -1.30 7.14
N GLY A 117 13.25 -0.36 6.28
CA GLY A 117 12.73 1.01 6.30
C GLY A 117 11.24 1.07 5.98
N ILE A 118 10.80 0.36 4.94
CA ILE A 118 9.38 0.28 4.56
C ILE A 118 8.55 -0.39 5.66
N ALA A 119 9.01 -1.52 6.20
CA ALA A 119 8.33 -2.21 7.29
C ALA A 119 8.16 -1.31 8.53
N SER A 120 9.21 -0.55 8.88
CA SER A 120 9.16 0.40 10.00
C SER A 120 8.18 1.55 9.75
N GLY A 121 8.11 2.08 8.53
CA GLY A 121 7.21 3.19 8.20
C GLY A 121 5.75 2.79 8.08
N LEU A 122 5.44 1.63 7.48
CA LEU A 122 4.05 1.17 7.31
C LEU A 122 3.37 0.84 8.66
N ARG A 123 4.16 0.42 9.66
CA ARG A 123 3.67 -0.04 10.98
C ARG A 123 2.62 -1.15 10.80
N ASN A 124 1.58 -1.17 11.62
CA ASN A 124 0.53 -2.21 11.57
C ASN A 124 -0.26 -2.12 10.25
N THR A 125 -0.29 -3.19 9.46
CA THR A 125 -0.98 -3.24 8.15
C THR A 125 -2.14 -4.23 8.12
N GLY A 126 -2.47 -4.83 9.26
CA GLY A 126 -3.48 -5.88 9.42
C GLY A 126 -2.99 -6.96 10.38
#